data_AF-A0A9R1VWE1-F1
#
_entry.id   AF-A0A9R1VWE1-F1
#
_cell.length_a   1.000
_cell.length_b   1.000
_cell.length_c   1.000
_cell.angle_alpha   90.00
_cell.angle_beta   90.00
_cell.angle_gamma   90.00
#
_symmetry.space_group_name_H-M   'P 1'
#
loop_
_entity.id
_entity.type
_entity.pdbx_description
1 polymer ?
#
loop_
_entity_poly.entity_id
_entity_poly.type
_entity_poly.pdbx_seq_one_letter_code
_entity_poly.pdbx_strand_id
1 'polypeptide(L)'
;MTLLVLGKENNVNNIGMRFDKQARSGLAFVTLRADREREFMFFRHPNADMLLTEVELDTDLIQKDFHGKVGGVKVKSVDTTDACDAFVGGLLLSLAKNAQLFKDEKKLRDALRFTNICGAITVTERGAIPSLPSKEAVHKKLEESENK
;
A
#
# COMPACT_ATOMS: atom_id res chain seq x y z
N MET A 1 -4.88 -6.60 21.92
CA MET A 1 -5.02 -5.46 22.86
C MET A 1 -3.75 -4.59 22.91
N THR A 2 -2.54 -5.16 22.90
CA THR A 2 -1.27 -4.41 23.09
C THR A 2 -0.96 -3.34 22.03
N LEU A 3 -1.14 -3.63 20.74
CA LEU A 3 -0.78 -2.68 19.66
C LEU A 3 -1.64 -1.42 19.66
N LEU A 4 -2.92 -1.56 20.02
CA LEU A 4 -3.88 -0.46 20.16
C LEU A 4 -3.45 0.55 21.23
N VAL A 5 -3.02 0.02 22.38
CA VAL A 5 -2.59 0.81 23.54
C VAL A 5 -1.35 1.61 23.15
N LEU A 6 -0.35 0.94 22.57
CA LEU A 6 0.86 1.59 22.06
C LEU A 6 0.54 2.68 21.04
N GLY A 7 -0.40 2.43 20.11
CA GLY A 7 -0.83 3.44 19.15
C GLY A 7 -1.38 4.69 19.83
N LYS A 8 -2.28 4.53 20.81
CA LYS A 8 -2.85 5.67 21.56
C LYS A 8 -1.79 6.45 22.32
N GLU A 9 -0.88 5.75 22.99
CA GLU A 9 0.24 6.35 23.72
C GLU A 9 1.15 7.18 22.81
N ASN A 10 1.24 6.82 21.53
CA ASN A 10 2.04 7.52 20.51
C ASN A 10 1.20 8.48 19.64
N ASN A 11 0.01 8.89 20.09
CA ASN A 11 -0.89 9.80 19.36
C ASN A 11 -1.31 9.30 17.97
N VAL A 12 -1.30 7.98 17.76
CA VAL A 12 -1.80 7.36 16.52
C VAL A 12 -3.32 7.30 16.59
N ASN A 13 -3.98 7.98 15.67
CA ASN A 13 -5.42 7.90 15.51
C ASN A 13 -5.83 6.48 15.08
N ASN A 14 -6.75 5.86 15.84
CA ASN A 14 -7.20 4.49 15.61
C ASN A 14 -8.71 4.33 15.42
N ILE A 15 -9.44 5.43 15.15
CA ILE A 15 -10.90 5.41 14.97
C ILE A 15 -11.37 4.47 13.85
N GLY A 16 -10.54 4.28 12.82
CA GLY A 16 -10.82 3.37 11.70
C GLY A 16 -10.53 1.90 11.96
N MET A 17 -9.97 1.53 13.12
CA MET A 17 -9.73 0.12 13.44
C MET A 17 -11.03 -0.59 13.85
N ARG A 18 -11.18 -1.84 13.40
CA ARG A 18 -12.31 -2.72 13.69
C ARG A 18 -11.82 -4.05 14.25
N PHE A 19 -12.66 -4.70 15.04
CA PHE A 19 -12.36 -5.99 15.67
C PHE A 19 -13.39 -7.00 15.23
N ASP A 20 -12.90 -8.05 14.56
CA ASP A 20 -13.69 -9.23 14.29
C ASP A 20 -13.65 -10.17 15.50
N LYS A 21 -14.81 -10.70 15.89
CA LYS A 21 -14.93 -11.63 17.03
C LYS A 21 -14.70 -13.09 16.64
N GLN A 22 -14.80 -13.40 15.35
CA GLN A 22 -14.78 -14.74 14.75
C GLN A 22 -13.43 -15.05 14.10
N ALA A 23 -12.76 -14.05 13.52
CA ALA A 23 -11.49 -14.18 12.84
C ALA A 23 -10.37 -13.39 13.52
N ARG A 24 -9.13 -13.93 13.45
CA ARG A 24 -7.94 -13.25 13.95
C ARG A 24 -7.31 -12.40 12.84
N SER A 25 -6.53 -11.39 13.19
CA SER A 25 -5.66 -10.72 12.21
C SER A 25 -4.67 -11.73 11.60
N GLY A 26 -4.35 -11.56 10.32
CA GLY A 26 -3.37 -12.41 9.65
C GLY A 26 -2.00 -12.35 10.34
N LEU A 27 -1.28 -13.47 10.35
CA LEU A 27 0.08 -13.55 10.87
C LEU A 27 1.06 -13.81 9.73
N ALA A 28 2.18 -13.10 9.74
CA ALA A 28 3.33 -13.36 8.90
C ALA A 28 4.49 -13.81 9.79
N PHE A 29 5.05 -14.97 9.48
CA PHE A 29 6.30 -15.44 10.06
C PHE A 29 7.41 -15.16 9.06
N VAL A 30 8.46 -14.49 9.53
CA VAL A 30 9.64 -14.18 8.72
C VAL A 30 10.82 -14.89 9.36
N THR A 31 11.45 -15.78 8.60
CA THR A 31 12.66 -16.48 9.03
C THR A 31 13.80 -16.14 8.06
N LEU A 32 15.03 -16.26 8.54
CA LEU A 32 16.22 -16.20 7.69
C LEU A 32 16.66 -17.62 7.38
N ARG A 33 16.75 -17.93 6.09
CA ARG A 33 17.34 -19.18 5.60
C ARG A 33 18.85 -19.14 5.74
N ALA A 34 19.50 -20.30 5.58
CA ALA A 34 20.95 -20.43 5.68
C ALA A 34 21.72 -19.57 4.64
N ASP A 35 21.10 -19.31 3.49
CA ASP A 35 21.59 -18.42 2.42
C ASP A 35 21.37 -16.92 2.73
N ARG A 36 20.86 -16.57 3.93
CA ARG A 36 20.49 -15.22 4.39
C ARG A 36 19.30 -14.59 3.65
N GLU A 37 18.64 -15.36 2.78
CA GLU A 37 17.38 -14.92 2.19
C GLU A 37 16.23 -15.06 3.19
N ARG A 38 15.24 -14.18 3.07
CA ARG A 38 14.08 -14.17 3.95
C ARG A 38 13.03 -15.13 3.40
N GLU A 39 12.51 -16.00 4.26
CA GLU A 39 11.38 -16.86 3.98
C GLU A 39 10.15 -16.36 4.73
N PHE A 40 9.02 -16.32 4.03
CA PHE A 40 7.77 -15.80 4.55
C PHE A 40 6.71 -16.89 4.58
N MET A 41 6.09 -17.10 5.74
CA MET A 41 4.91 -17.95 5.89
C MET A 41 3.72 -17.12 6.37
N PHE A 42 2.60 -17.18 5.67
CA PHE A 42 1.40 -16.42 6.00
C PHE A 42 0.28 -17.34 6.48
N PHE A 43 -0.24 -17.07 7.67
CA PHE A 43 -1.44 -17.72 8.19
C PHE A 43 -2.65 -16.82 7.92
N ARG A 44 -3.48 -17.23 6.95
CA ARG A 44 -4.72 -16.57 6.55
C ARG A 44 -5.81 -17.63 6.42
N HIS A 45 -6.64 -17.85 7.46
CA HIS A 45 -7.75 -18.82 7.41
C HIS A 45 -8.85 -18.57 8.47
N PRO A 46 -9.99 -18.00 8.06
CA PRO A 46 -10.05 -16.65 7.49
C PRO A 46 -9.47 -15.63 8.47
N ASN A 47 -8.88 -14.55 7.97
CA ASN A 47 -8.42 -13.43 8.78
C ASN A 47 -9.45 -12.29 8.76
N ALA A 48 -9.40 -11.43 9.79
CA ALA A 48 -10.38 -10.36 9.98
C ALA A 48 -10.50 -9.42 8.76
N ASP A 49 -9.40 -9.16 8.05
CA ASP A 49 -9.38 -8.34 6.82
C ASP A 49 -10.14 -8.96 5.65
N MET A 50 -10.27 -10.29 5.59
CA MET A 50 -11.08 -10.97 4.58
C MET A 50 -12.58 -10.97 4.89
N LEU A 51 -12.98 -10.65 6.13
CA LEU A 51 -14.37 -10.66 6.57
C LEU A 51 -14.98 -9.25 6.63
N LEU A 52 -14.22 -8.21 6.29
CA LEU A 52 -14.71 -6.84 6.29
C LEU A 52 -15.87 -6.67 5.30
N THR A 53 -17.00 -6.21 5.80
CA THR A 53 -18.20 -5.94 5.01
C THR A 53 -18.43 -4.44 4.79
N GLU A 54 -19.23 -4.09 3.78
CA GLU A 54 -19.54 -2.69 3.46
C GLU A 54 -20.20 -1.95 4.64
N VAL A 55 -21.03 -2.63 5.43
CA VAL A 55 -21.71 -2.04 6.60
C VAL A 55 -20.76 -1.68 7.74
N GLU A 56 -19.52 -2.19 7.72
CA GLU A 56 -18.49 -1.88 8.71
C GLU A 56 -17.61 -0.68 8.30
N LEU A 57 -17.74 -0.20 7.06
CA LEU A 57 -17.00 0.94 6.54
C LEU A 57 -17.50 2.24 7.17
N ASP A 58 -16.58 2.94 7.83
CA ASP A 58 -16.83 4.26 8.37
C ASP A 58 -16.66 5.32 7.28
N THR A 59 -17.77 5.67 6.62
CA THR A 59 -17.73 6.59 5.48
C THR A 59 -17.26 8.00 5.84
N ASP A 60 -17.31 8.39 7.12
CA ASP A 60 -16.83 9.70 7.58
C ASP A 60 -15.30 9.77 7.64
N LEU A 61 -14.62 8.63 7.63
CA LEU A 61 -13.15 8.56 7.53
C LEU A 61 -12.64 8.63 6.10
N ILE A 62 -13.54 8.51 5.12
CA ILE A 62 -13.20 8.54 3.69
C ILE A 62 -13.24 10.00 3.23
N GLN A 63 -12.21 10.43 2.50
CA GLN A 63 -12.17 11.78 1.93
C GLN A 63 -13.30 11.96 0.92
N LYS A 64 -14.18 12.95 1.14
CA LYS A 64 -15.40 13.18 0.33
C LYS A 64 -15.26 14.32 -0.68
N ASP A 65 -14.19 15.12 -0.60
CA ASP A 65 -13.99 16.32 -1.42
C ASP A 65 -13.87 16.02 -2.93
N PHE A 66 -13.35 14.87 -3.30
CA PHE A 66 -13.22 14.43 -4.69
C PHE A 66 -13.41 12.92 -4.81
N HIS A 67 -13.86 12.49 -5.99
CA HIS A 67 -13.96 11.09 -6.35
C HIS A 67 -13.45 10.90 -7.79
N GLY A 68 -12.84 9.75 -8.06
CA GLY A 68 -12.30 9.50 -9.40
C GLY A 68 -11.53 8.20 -9.49
N LYS A 69 -10.99 7.97 -10.70
CA LYS A 69 -10.12 6.83 -10.99
C LYS A 69 -8.82 7.36 -11.60
N VAL A 70 -7.70 6.74 -11.21
CA VAL A 70 -6.40 6.93 -11.84
C VAL A 70 -6.00 5.58 -12.42
N GLY A 71 -5.80 5.54 -13.74
CA GLY A 71 -5.50 4.30 -14.45
C GLY A 71 -4.18 3.68 -13.98
N GLY A 72 -4.17 2.35 -13.86
CA GLY A 72 -2.94 1.60 -13.64
C GLY A 72 -2.07 1.54 -14.90
N VAL A 73 -0.80 1.17 -14.73
CA VAL A 73 0.15 1.04 -15.83
C VAL A 73 0.24 -0.41 -16.29
N LYS A 74 0.07 -0.64 -17.60
CA LYS A 74 0.21 -1.98 -18.18
C LYS A 74 1.68 -2.40 -18.19
N VAL A 75 1.96 -3.55 -17.58
CA VAL A 75 3.28 -4.19 -17.50
C VAL A 75 3.15 -5.70 -17.68
N LYS A 76 4.25 -6.37 -18.01
CA LYS A 76 4.33 -7.83 -17.98
C LYS A 76 4.61 -8.27 -16.53
N SER A 77 3.60 -8.81 -15.87
CA SER A 77 3.72 -9.30 -14.50
C SER A 77 4.59 -10.57 -14.44
N VAL A 78 5.53 -10.60 -13.49
CA VAL A 78 6.41 -11.74 -13.19
C VAL A 78 6.12 -12.28 -11.79
N ASP A 79 6.02 -11.40 -10.80
CA ASP A 79 5.75 -11.71 -9.39
C ASP A 79 4.98 -10.54 -8.77
N THR A 80 3.85 -10.78 -8.11
CA THR A 80 3.03 -9.68 -7.55
C THR A 80 3.39 -9.29 -6.13
N THR A 81 4.40 -9.95 -5.55
CA THR A 81 4.87 -9.71 -4.19
C THR A 81 5.24 -8.23 -4.01
N ASP A 82 4.81 -7.62 -2.90
CA ASP A 82 5.20 -6.25 -2.47
C ASP A 82 4.68 -5.09 -3.34
N ALA A 83 3.85 -5.35 -4.36
CA ALA A 83 3.28 -4.30 -5.21
C ALA A 83 2.46 -3.27 -4.41
N CYS A 84 1.75 -3.74 -3.38
CA CYS A 84 0.97 -2.91 -2.47
C CYS A 84 1.90 -2.03 -1.62
N ASP A 85 2.97 -2.61 -1.07
CA ASP A 85 3.94 -1.90 -0.25
C ASP A 85 4.71 -0.85 -1.05
N ALA A 86 5.04 -1.13 -2.31
CA ALA A 86 5.61 -0.16 -3.24
C ALA A 86 4.65 1.01 -3.53
N PHE A 87 3.37 0.71 -3.75
CA PHE A 87 2.33 1.74 -3.93
C PHE A 87 2.20 2.62 -2.69
N VAL A 88 2.06 2.01 -1.50
CA VAL A 88 1.93 2.72 -0.22
C VAL A 88 3.19 3.53 0.09
N GLY A 89 4.38 2.97 -0.15
CA GLY A 89 5.65 3.66 0.02
C GLY A 89 5.74 4.90 -0.86
N GLY A 90 5.32 4.82 -2.13
CA GLY A 90 5.25 5.98 -3.01
C GLY A 90 4.23 7.04 -2.56
N LEU A 91 3.11 6.61 -1.97
CA LEU A 91 2.07 7.52 -1.46
C LEU A 91 2.58 8.26 -0.24
N LEU A 92 3.20 7.54 0.70
CA LEU A 92 3.83 8.09 1.90
C LEU A 92 4.95 9.06 1.54
N LEU A 93 5.78 8.75 0.53
CA LEU A 93 6.77 9.69 0.02
C LEU A 93 6.14 10.99 -0.51
N SER A 94 4.99 10.88 -1.18
CA SER A 94 4.27 12.05 -1.71
C SER A 94 3.64 12.89 -0.59
N LEU A 95 3.08 12.24 0.42
CA LEU A 95 2.55 12.89 1.62
C LEU A 95 3.64 13.56 2.46
N ALA A 96 4.78 12.91 2.60
CA ALA A 96 5.93 13.47 3.33
C ALA A 96 6.43 14.78 2.69
N LYS A 97 6.28 14.95 1.37
CA LYS A 97 6.60 16.18 0.65
C LYS A 97 5.50 17.23 0.72
N ASN A 98 4.24 16.82 0.88
CA ASN A 98 3.09 17.70 0.92
C ASN A 98 2.01 17.15 1.86
N ALA A 99 1.98 17.63 3.10
CA ALA A 99 0.97 17.24 4.09
C ALA A 99 -0.47 17.61 3.71
N GLN A 100 -0.66 18.54 2.76
CA GLN A 100 -1.97 18.96 2.26
C GLN A 100 -2.34 18.26 0.94
N LEU A 101 -1.67 17.16 0.57
CA LEU A 101 -1.91 16.45 -0.69
C LEU A 101 -3.40 16.12 -0.91
N PHE A 102 -4.09 15.71 0.15
CA PHE A 102 -5.52 15.36 0.10
C PHE A 102 -6.47 16.55 -0.08
N LYS A 103 -5.98 17.79 -0.17
CA LYS A 103 -6.81 18.98 -0.43
C LYS A 103 -6.66 19.51 -1.87
N ASP A 104 -5.79 18.90 -2.65
CA ASP A 104 -5.48 19.33 -4.03
C ASP A 104 -5.66 18.12 -4.95
N GLU A 105 -6.81 18.04 -5.61
CA GLU A 105 -7.17 16.92 -6.47
C GLU A 105 -6.12 16.67 -7.57
N LYS A 106 -5.59 17.75 -8.17
CA LYS A 106 -4.60 17.62 -9.24
C LYS A 106 -3.32 16.99 -8.71
N LYS A 107 -2.77 17.51 -7.61
CA LYS A 107 -1.56 16.95 -7.00
C LYS A 107 -1.78 15.53 -6.50
N LEU A 108 -2.96 15.22 -5.96
CA LEU A 108 -3.28 13.87 -5.54
C LEU A 108 -3.33 12.91 -6.74
N ARG A 109 -3.93 13.30 -7.86
CA ARG A 109 -3.92 12.49 -9.09
C ARG A 109 -2.51 12.26 -9.61
N ASP A 110 -1.67 13.28 -9.58
CA ASP A 110 -0.25 13.19 -9.98
C ASP A 110 0.51 12.21 -9.04
N ALA A 111 0.27 12.29 -7.72
CA ALA A 111 0.82 11.34 -6.75
C ALA A 111 0.32 9.91 -6.99
N LEU A 112 -0.98 9.72 -7.26
CA LEU A 112 -1.56 8.41 -7.54
C LEU A 112 -1.01 7.79 -8.84
N ARG A 113 -0.67 8.60 -9.84
CA ARG A 113 0.04 8.11 -11.04
C ARG A 113 1.43 7.61 -10.69
N PHE A 114 2.17 8.37 -9.89
CA PHE A 114 3.48 7.98 -9.38
C PHE A 114 3.41 6.65 -8.61
N THR A 115 2.43 6.48 -7.71
CA THR A 115 2.29 5.25 -6.91
C THR A 115 1.83 4.05 -7.73
N ASN A 116 0.93 4.26 -8.71
CA ASN A 116 0.55 3.22 -9.67
C ASN A 116 1.78 2.71 -10.44
N ILE A 117 2.71 3.60 -10.81
CA ILE A 117 3.96 3.22 -11.46
C ILE A 117 4.88 2.46 -10.50
N CYS A 118 5.00 2.90 -9.24
CA CYS A 118 5.79 2.17 -8.24
C CYS A 118 5.35 0.70 -8.18
N GLY A 119 4.05 0.45 -7.94
CA GLY A 119 3.52 -0.92 -7.91
C GLY A 119 3.67 -1.65 -9.24
N ALA A 120 3.49 -0.96 -10.37
CA ALA A 120 3.62 -1.58 -11.69
C ALA A 120 5.07 -2.00 -12.01
N ILE A 121 6.10 -1.25 -11.59
CA ILE A 121 7.49 -1.65 -11.80
C ILE A 121 7.83 -2.83 -10.89
N THR A 122 7.40 -2.79 -9.62
CA THR A 122 7.65 -3.86 -8.64
C THR A 122 7.23 -5.23 -9.16
N VAL A 123 6.09 -5.33 -9.86
CA VAL A 123 5.63 -6.63 -10.35
C VAL A 123 6.41 -7.20 -11.55
N THR A 124 7.38 -6.46 -12.08
CA THR A 124 8.17 -6.88 -13.26
C THR A 124 9.41 -7.69 -12.88
N GLU A 125 9.77 -7.73 -11.60
CA GLU A 125 10.92 -8.47 -11.05
C GLU A 125 10.47 -9.41 -9.93
N ARG A 126 11.34 -10.35 -9.52
CA ARG A 126 11.02 -11.32 -8.44
C ARG A 126 11.40 -10.80 -7.07
N GLY A 127 10.61 -11.17 -6.08
CA GLY A 127 10.85 -10.87 -4.67
C GLY A 127 10.35 -9.50 -4.26
N ALA A 128 10.27 -9.27 -2.94
CA ALA A 128 9.72 -8.04 -2.36
C ALA A 128 10.70 -6.85 -2.49
N ILE A 129 11.66 -6.77 -1.56
CA ILE A 129 12.62 -5.66 -1.50
C ILE A 129 13.45 -5.51 -2.78
N PRO A 130 13.97 -6.58 -3.42
CA PRO A 130 14.79 -6.42 -4.62
C PRO A 130 14.05 -5.80 -5.81
N SER A 131 12.72 -5.96 -5.89
CA SER A 131 11.92 -5.44 -6.99
C SER A 131 11.43 -3.99 -6.76
N LEU A 132 11.71 -3.41 -5.58
CA LEU A 132 11.34 -2.02 -5.31
C LEU A 132 12.07 -1.07 -6.29
N PRO A 133 11.33 -0.19 -7.00
CA PRO A 133 11.93 0.65 -8.02
C PRO A 133 12.74 1.79 -7.41
N SER A 134 13.79 2.19 -8.13
CA SER A 134 14.45 3.47 -7.86
C SER A 134 13.56 4.64 -8.28
N LYS A 135 13.81 5.82 -7.69
CA LYS A 135 13.07 7.04 -8.03
C LYS A 135 13.24 7.40 -9.51
N GLU A 136 14.44 7.19 -10.06
CA GLU A 136 14.79 7.45 -11.45
C GLU A 136 14.01 6.54 -12.40
N ALA A 137 13.88 5.25 -12.06
CA ALA A 137 13.10 4.29 -12.83
C ALA A 137 11.61 4.69 -12.91
N VAL A 138 11.04 5.15 -11.78
CA VAL A 138 9.65 5.64 -11.72
C VAL A 138 9.47 6.88 -12.60
N HIS A 139 10.38 7.86 -12.52
CA HIS A 139 10.29 9.09 -13.33
C HIS A 139 10.39 8.80 -14.82
N LYS A 140 11.35 7.97 -15.23
CA LYS A 140 11.47 7.53 -16.63
C LYS A 140 10.16 6.90 -17.12
N LYS A 141 9.54 6.04 -16.29
CA LYS A 141 8.29 5.37 -16.66
C LYS A 141 7.09 6.33 -16.72
N LEU A 142 7.09 7.37 -15.89
CA LEU A 142 6.08 8.43 -15.90
C LEU A 142 6.13 9.18 -17.23
N GLU A 143 7.32 9.61 -17.67
CA GLU A 143 7.53 10.28 -18.96
C GLU A 143 7.12 9.41 -20.16
N GLU A 144 7.43 8.11 -20.13
CA GLU A 144 6.96 7.15 -21.15
C GLU A 144 5.44 7.03 -21.23
N SER A 145 4.74 7.23 -20.10
CA SER A 145 3.29 7.10 -20.00
C SER A 145 2.52 8.35 -20.44
N GLU A 146 3.15 9.52 -20.38
CA GLU A 146 2.57 10.81 -20.80
C GLU A 146 2.72 11.07 -22.30
N ASN A 147 3.66 10.38 -22.95
CA ASN A 147 3.94 10.48 -24.39
C ASN A 147 3.16 9.46 -25.25
N LYS A 148 2.15 8.79 -24.69
CA LYS A 148 1.26 7.83 -25.36
C LYS A 148 -0.16 8.37 -25.45
#